data_AF-A0A9X8H2Y0-F1
#
_entry.id   AF-A0A9X8H2Y0-F1
#
_cell.length_a   1.000
_cell.length_b   1.000
_cell.length_c   1.000
_cell.angle_alpha   90.00
_cell.angle_beta   90.00
_cell.angle_gamma   90.00
#
_symmetry.space_group_name_H-M   'P 1'
#
loop_
_entity.id
_entity.type
_entity.pdbx_description
1 polymer ?
#
loop_
_entity_poly.entity_id
_entity_poly.type
_entity_poly.pdbx_seq_one_letter_code
_entity_poly.pdbx_strand_id
1 'polypeptide(L)'
;MRIFTFHSHKKDRRIVMSSQLGITYAVVAFTVYGMYPLFFKQIHNVPSVQIVLHRIVWSFVLLVPLFLWRGDWANFRATALTKPKTLAIYLTAAIAMGGAWMLFMWGVLSGYIIETSLGFFMNPIFSVILAVVVLKEPLRRYQIVSVA
;
A
#
# COMPACT_ATOMS: atom_id res chain seq x y z
N MET A 1 -29.41 -34.24 21.19
CA MET A 1 -28.29 -34.98 21.82
C MET A 1 -27.44 -35.61 20.72
N ARG A 2 -26.23 -35.06 20.50
CA ARG A 2 -25.05 -35.53 19.70
C ARG A 2 -24.30 -34.28 19.20
N ILE A 3 -23.41 -33.75 20.04
CA ILE A 3 -21.94 -33.89 19.96
C ILE A 3 -21.39 -33.15 18.73
N PHE A 4 -21.17 -31.83 18.90
CA PHE A 4 -20.24 -31.07 18.07
C PHE A 4 -18.84 -31.29 18.64
N THR A 5 -18.09 -32.18 18.00
CA THR A 5 -16.66 -32.39 18.24
C THR A 5 -15.90 -31.20 17.65
N PHE A 6 -15.41 -30.31 18.51
CA PHE A 6 -14.47 -29.26 18.13
C PHE A 6 -13.16 -29.89 17.65
N HIS A 7 -12.93 -29.88 16.34
CA HIS A 7 -11.61 -30.16 15.77
C HIS A 7 -10.71 -28.93 15.97
N SER A 8 -9.66 -29.15 16.76
CA SER A 8 -8.62 -28.21 17.14
C SER A 8 -7.89 -27.60 15.94
N HIS A 9 -8.09 -26.30 15.69
CA HIS A 9 -7.27 -25.47 14.80
C HIS A 9 -5.91 -25.14 15.45
N LYS A 10 -5.04 -26.14 15.63
CA LYS A 10 -3.63 -25.96 15.99
C LYS A 10 -2.78 -25.69 14.74
N LYS A 11 -2.95 -24.53 14.07
CA LYS A 11 -1.96 -24.12 13.03
C LYS A 11 -1.81 -22.62 12.71
N ASP A 12 -2.27 -21.69 13.54
CA ASP A 12 -2.06 -20.24 13.31
C ASP A 12 -1.12 -19.59 14.34
N ARG A 13 0.08 -20.17 14.55
CA ARG A 13 1.10 -19.62 15.46
C ARG A 13 2.44 -19.30 14.80
N ARG A 14 2.46 -18.96 13.51
CA ARG A 14 3.69 -18.42 12.90
C ARG A 14 3.36 -17.02 12.39
N ILE A 15 4.11 -16.04 12.88
CA ILE A 15 3.99 -14.60 12.63
C ILE A 15 3.03 -13.87 13.60
N VAL A 16 3.16 -14.11 14.91
CA VAL A 16 2.94 -13.02 15.88
C VAL A 16 4.33 -12.49 16.19
N MET A 17 4.77 -11.51 15.40
CA MET A 17 5.97 -10.76 15.72
C MET A 17 5.79 -10.17 17.12
N SER A 18 6.76 -10.30 18.01
CA SER A 18 6.63 -9.72 19.35
C SER A 18 6.32 -8.23 19.20
N SER A 19 5.37 -7.70 19.98
CA SER A 19 4.92 -6.31 19.85
C SER A 19 6.10 -5.32 19.86
N GLN A 20 7.15 -5.64 20.62
CA GLN A 20 8.41 -4.90 20.69
C GLN A 20 9.20 -4.89 19.36
N LEU A 21 9.28 -6.02 18.64
CA LEU A 21 9.90 -6.06 17.30
C LEU A 21 9.06 -5.25 16.30
N GLY A 22 7.73 -5.36 16.36
CA GLY A 22 6.83 -4.55 15.54
C GLY A 22 7.02 -3.04 15.74
N ILE A 23 7.12 -2.60 16.99
CA ILE A 23 7.39 -1.19 17.33
C ILE A 23 8.75 -0.75 16.77
N THR A 24 9.78 -1.58 16.92
CA THR A 24 11.12 -1.24 16.44
C THR A 24 11.15 -1.08 14.91
N TYR A 25 10.51 -2.00 14.17
CA TYR A 25 10.39 -1.86 12.72
C TYR A 25 9.60 -0.62 12.31
N ALA A 26 8.52 -0.29 13.02
CA ALA A 26 7.75 0.92 12.74
C ALA A 26 8.58 2.18 12.96
N VAL A 27 9.30 2.28 14.08
CA VAL A 27 10.17 3.43 14.38
C VAL A 27 11.22 3.61 13.27
N VAL A 28 11.95 2.55 12.92
CA VAL A 28 12.96 2.61 11.86
C VAL A 28 12.34 3.03 10.53
N ALA A 29 11.22 2.42 10.15
CA ALA A 29 10.55 2.72 8.89
C ALA A 29 10.07 4.17 8.83
N PHE A 30 9.45 4.69 9.89
CA PHE A 30 8.96 6.07 9.94
C PHE A 30 10.10 7.08 10.01
N THR A 31 11.21 6.78 10.69
CA THR A 31 12.41 7.63 10.69
C THR A 31 12.99 7.72 9.28
N VAL A 32 13.21 6.59 8.61
CA VAL A 32 13.73 6.57 7.23
C VAL A 32 12.79 7.31 6.29
N TYR A 33 11.47 7.10 6.42
CA TYR A 33 10.48 7.78 5.61
C TYR A 33 10.44 9.30 5.87
N GLY A 34 10.59 9.73 7.12
CA GLY A 34 10.64 11.16 7.47
C GLY A 34 11.87 11.89 6.93
N MET A 35 12.97 11.19 6.65
CA MET A 35 14.16 11.76 6.00
C MET A 35 14.00 11.91 4.48
N TYR A 36 13.02 11.23 3.87
CA TYR A 36 12.83 11.17 2.42
C TYR A 36 12.57 12.54 1.76
N PRO A 37 11.77 13.47 2.34
CA PRO A 37 11.60 14.82 1.81
C PRO A 37 12.91 15.63 1.77
N LEU A 38 13.83 15.41 2.72
CA LEU A 38 15.14 16.08 2.73
C LEU A 38 15.98 15.65 1.52
N PHE A 39 15.96 14.37 1.18
CA PHE A 39 16.60 13.85 -0.02
C PHE A 39 15.98 14.44 -1.30
N PHE A 40 14.65 14.51 -1.37
CA PHE A 40 13.98 15.11 -2.54
C PHE A 40 14.26 16.59 -2.73
N LYS A 41 14.46 17.34 -1.64
CA LYS A 41 14.93 18.72 -1.73
C LYS A 41 16.29 18.83 -2.41
N GLN A 42 17.19 17.88 -2.18
CA GLN A 42 18.52 17.85 -2.80
C GLN A 42 18.44 17.52 -4.30
N ILE A 43 17.49 16.68 -4.71
CA ILE A 43 17.33 16.25 -6.12
C ILE A 43 16.18 16.97 -6.85
N HIS A 44 15.79 18.18 -6.41
CA HIS A 44 14.66 18.93 -6.97
C HIS A 44 14.76 19.19 -8.49
N ASN A 45 15.97 19.20 -9.03
CA ASN A 45 16.23 19.38 -10.46
C ASN A 45 15.93 18.12 -11.31
N VAL A 46 15.69 16.96 -10.68
CA VAL A 46 15.36 15.72 -11.37
C VAL A 46 13.86 15.67 -11.64
N PRO A 47 13.42 15.42 -12.89
CA PRO A 47 12.01 15.28 -13.21
C PRO A 47 11.32 14.21 -12.35
N SER A 48 10.13 14.52 -11.83
CA SER A 48 9.33 13.61 -10.97
C SER A 48 9.09 12.24 -11.64
N VAL A 49 8.87 12.23 -12.96
CA VAL A 49 8.71 11.02 -13.77
C VAL A 49 9.95 10.12 -13.67
N GLN A 50 11.16 10.68 -13.75
CA GLN A 50 12.38 9.89 -13.64
C GLN A 50 12.50 9.25 -12.26
N ILE A 51 12.15 9.96 -11.19
CA ILE A 51 12.17 9.44 -9.82
C ILE A 51 11.21 8.25 -9.68
N VAL A 52 10.00 8.36 -10.23
CA VAL A 52 9.01 7.27 -10.21
C VAL A 52 9.48 6.07 -11.03
N LEU A 53 10.07 6.29 -12.22
CA LEU A 53 10.63 5.22 -13.04
C LEU A 53 11.75 4.46 -12.31
N HIS A 54 12.66 5.16 -11.65
CA HIS A 54 13.71 4.52 -10.84
C HIS A 54 13.10 3.68 -9.71
N ARG A 55 12.07 4.19 -9.02
CA ARG A 55 11.35 3.41 -7.99
C ARG A 55 10.75 2.13 -8.55
N ILE A 56 10.14 2.19 -9.74
CA ILE A 56 9.58 1.02 -10.42
C ILE A 56 10.68 0.01 -10.74
N VAL A 57 11.78 0.45 -11.36
CA VAL A 57 12.92 -0.42 -11.72
C VAL A 57 13.48 -1.11 -10.48
N TRP A 58 13.79 -0.37 -9.42
CA TRP A 58 14.32 -0.95 -8.17
C TRP A 58 13.34 -1.89 -7.49
N SER A 59 12.03 -1.61 -7.58
CA SER A 59 11.01 -2.53 -7.08
C SER A 59 11.05 -3.86 -7.82
N PHE A 60 11.17 -3.86 -9.15
CA PHE A 60 11.34 -5.09 -9.93
C PHE A 60 12.64 -5.81 -9.59
N VAL A 61 13.76 -5.08 -9.49
CA VAL A 61 15.08 -5.66 -9.16
C VAL A 61 15.06 -6.38 -7.81
N LEU A 62 14.33 -5.87 -6.82
CA LEU A 62 14.23 -6.52 -5.50
C LEU A 62 13.16 -7.61 -5.44
N LEU A 63 11.98 -7.35 -6.03
CA LEU A 63 10.83 -8.23 -5.87
C LEU A 63 10.86 -9.43 -6.83
N VAL A 64 11.39 -9.29 -8.05
CA VAL A 64 11.42 -10.39 -9.03
C VAL A 64 12.29 -11.55 -8.53
N PRO A 65 13.53 -11.34 -8.04
CA PRO A 65 14.34 -12.45 -7.51
C PRO A 65 13.68 -13.11 -6.30
N LEU A 66 13.11 -12.32 -5.38
CA LEU A 66 12.40 -12.84 -4.21
C LEU A 66 11.18 -13.69 -4.61
N PHE A 67 10.43 -13.22 -5.61
CA PHE A 67 9.27 -13.89 -6.15
C PHE A 67 9.63 -15.21 -6.86
N LEU A 68 10.69 -15.20 -7.67
CA LEU A 68 11.22 -16.39 -8.32
C LEU A 68 11.73 -17.41 -7.29
N TRP A 69 12.42 -16.95 -6.25
CA TRP A 69 12.92 -17.82 -5.17
C TRP A 69 11.81 -18.52 -4.39
N ARG A 70 10.65 -17.87 -4.21
CA ARG A 70 9.47 -18.48 -3.55
C ARG A 70 8.79 -19.57 -4.37
N GLY A 71 9.10 -19.69 -5.66
CA GLY A 71 8.54 -20.74 -6.53
C GLY A 71 7.08 -20.51 -6.97
N ASP A 72 6.52 -19.33 -6.71
CA ASP A 72 5.10 -19.00 -7.01
C ASP A 72 4.82 -18.75 -8.51
N TRP A 73 5.80 -18.99 -9.38
CA TRP A 73 5.74 -18.70 -10.81
C TRP A 73 4.62 -19.46 -11.55
N ALA A 74 4.42 -20.73 -11.21
CA ALA A 74 3.37 -21.55 -11.83
C ALA A 74 1.97 -21.01 -11.53
N ASN A 75 1.72 -20.61 -10.27
CA ASN A 75 0.46 -20.02 -9.84
C ASN A 75 0.23 -18.66 -10.48
N PHE A 76 1.26 -17.83 -10.59
CA PHE A 76 1.16 -16.54 -11.26
C PHE A 76 0.83 -16.68 -12.75
N ARG A 77 1.51 -17.58 -13.48
CA ARG A 77 1.17 -17.85 -14.89
C ARG A 77 -0.26 -18.35 -15.03
N ALA A 78 -0.68 -19.30 -14.20
CA ALA A 78 -2.01 -19.90 -14.25
C ALA A 78 -3.15 -18.95 -13.88
N THR A 79 -2.85 -17.81 -13.23
CA THR A 79 -3.86 -16.88 -12.74
C THR A 79 -3.79 -15.52 -13.43
N ALA A 80 -2.62 -14.88 -13.46
CA ALA A 80 -2.45 -13.53 -13.97
C ALA A 80 -2.38 -13.46 -15.50
N LEU A 81 -1.80 -14.47 -16.16
CA LEU A 81 -1.63 -14.47 -17.63
C LEU A 81 -2.81 -15.09 -18.38
N THR A 82 -3.60 -15.93 -17.72
CA THR A 82 -4.74 -16.65 -18.33
C THR A 82 -6.08 -15.95 -18.11
N LYS A 83 -6.19 -15.11 -17.07
CA LYS A 83 -7.45 -14.42 -16.72
C LYS A 83 -7.33 -12.93 -17.04
N PRO A 84 -7.80 -12.46 -18.21
CA PRO A 84 -7.66 -11.07 -18.62
C PRO A 84 -8.34 -10.09 -17.65
N LYS A 85 -9.43 -10.50 -16.99
CA LYS A 85 -10.10 -9.71 -15.96
C LYS A 85 -9.21 -9.45 -14.74
N THR A 86 -8.47 -10.46 -14.29
CA THR A 86 -7.55 -10.34 -13.16
C THR A 86 -6.40 -9.39 -13.50
N LEU A 87 -5.84 -9.53 -14.71
CA LEU A 87 -4.81 -8.62 -15.19
C LEU A 87 -5.32 -7.18 -15.30
N ALA A 88 -6.52 -6.96 -15.83
CA ALA A 88 -7.13 -5.64 -15.92
C ALA A 88 -7.30 -4.97 -14.54
N ILE A 89 -7.73 -5.73 -13.52
CA ILE A 89 -7.85 -5.22 -12.15
C ILE A 89 -6.49 -4.79 -11.61
N TYR A 90 -5.45 -5.63 -11.77
CA TYR A 90 -4.11 -5.29 -11.30
C TYR A 90 -3.50 -4.10 -12.03
N LEU A 91 -3.68 -4.00 -13.35
CA LEU A 91 -3.23 -2.85 -14.13
C LEU A 91 -3.95 -1.57 -13.71
N THR A 92 -5.27 -1.64 -13.50
CA THR A 92 -6.05 -0.49 -13.03
C THR A 92 -5.57 -0.05 -11.64
N ALA A 93 -5.36 -0.99 -10.72
CA ALA A 93 -4.82 -0.69 -9.40
C ALA A 93 -3.41 -0.07 -9.48
N ALA A 94 -2.53 -0.62 -10.33
CA ALA A 94 -1.17 -0.12 -10.51
C ALA A 94 -1.17 1.30 -11.09
N ILE A 95 -2.01 1.60 -12.07
CA ILE A 95 -2.14 2.95 -12.65
C ILE A 95 -2.73 3.91 -11.62
N ALA A 96 -3.77 3.52 -10.89
CA ALA A 96 -4.38 4.37 -9.87
C ALA A 96 -3.39 4.72 -8.74
N MET A 97 -2.70 3.70 -8.21
CA MET A 97 -1.70 3.89 -7.15
C MET A 97 -0.46 4.65 -7.66
N GLY A 98 0.05 4.29 -8.83
CA GLY A 98 1.21 4.92 -9.44
C GLY A 98 0.94 6.37 -9.83
N GLY A 99 -0.21 6.65 -10.44
CA GLY A 99 -0.66 7.99 -10.81
C GLY A 99 -0.87 8.87 -9.58
N ALA A 100 -1.52 8.35 -8.53
CA ALA A 100 -1.66 9.07 -7.26
C ALA A 100 -0.29 9.43 -6.66
N TRP A 101 0.65 8.49 -6.67
CA TRP A 101 2.02 8.74 -6.17
C TRP A 101 2.79 9.73 -7.05
N MET A 102 2.59 9.68 -8.37
CA MET A 102 3.19 10.62 -9.32
C MET A 102 2.69 12.05 -9.07
N LEU A 103 1.38 12.22 -8.87
CA LEU A 103 0.78 13.53 -8.53
C LEU A 103 1.33 14.06 -7.21
N PHE A 104 1.44 13.20 -6.18
CA PHE A 104 2.07 13.55 -4.91
C PHE A 104 3.51 14.04 -5.11
N MET A 105 4.33 13.24 -5.80
CA MET A 105 5.74 13.57 -6.04
C MET A 105 5.89 14.88 -6.82
N TRP A 106 5.06 15.08 -7.84
CA TRP A 106 5.03 16.32 -8.61
C TRP A 106 4.62 17.52 -7.74
N GLY A 107 3.61 17.37 -6.88
CA GLY A 107 3.17 18.42 -5.96
C GLY A 107 4.26 18.83 -4.98
N VAL A 108 4.95 17.86 -4.36
CA VAL A 108 6.08 18.12 -3.46
C VAL A 108 7.22 18.84 -4.17
N LEU A 109 7.61 18.37 -5.37
CA LEU A 109 8.73 18.94 -6.12
C LEU A 109 8.41 20.32 -6.72
N SER A 110 7.14 20.61 -7.00
CA SER A 110 6.67 21.91 -7.49
C SER A 110 6.43 22.93 -6.38
N GLY A 111 6.70 22.57 -5.12
CA GLY A 111 6.58 23.48 -3.97
C GLY A 111 5.21 23.47 -3.27
N TYR A 112 4.24 22.68 -3.75
CA TYR A 112 2.90 22.55 -3.16
C TYR A 112 2.87 21.61 -1.94
N ILE A 113 3.84 21.75 -1.04
CA ILE A 113 4.04 20.82 0.08
C ILE A 113 2.88 20.90 1.08
N ILE A 114 2.32 22.09 1.29
CA ILE A 114 1.20 22.31 2.23
C ILE A 114 -0.08 21.68 1.69
N GLU A 115 -0.40 21.93 0.43
CA GLU A 115 -1.56 21.39 -0.28
C GLU A 115 -1.48 19.87 -0.36
N THR A 116 -0.28 19.37 -0.66
CA THR A 116 -0.04 17.93 -0.70
C THR A 116 -0.22 17.29 0.68
N SER A 117 0.25 17.94 1.75
CA SER A 117 0.07 17.46 3.12
C SER A 117 -1.40 17.47 3.55
N LEU A 118 -2.15 18.50 3.15
CA LEU A 118 -3.60 18.57 3.37
C LEU A 118 -4.32 17.41 2.66
N GLY A 119 -3.95 17.13 1.41
CA GLY A 119 -4.47 15.97 0.67
C GLY A 119 -4.22 14.64 1.41
N PHE A 120 -3.06 14.48 2.05
CA PHE A 120 -2.76 13.32 2.90
C PHE A 120 -3.65 13.25 4.14
N PHE A 121 -3.91 14.37 4.80
CA PHE A 121 -4.83 14.42 5.94
C PHE A 121 -6.28 14.13 5.56
N MET A 122 -6.69 14.41 4.32
CA MET A 122 -8.03 14.06 3.83
C MET A 122 -8.19 12.57 3.46
N ASN A 123 -7.08 11.85 3.25
CA ASN A 123 -7.10 10.47 2.76
C ASN A 123 -7.98 9.50 3.60
N PRO A 124 -7.99 9.56 4.96
CA PRO A 124 -8.88 8.74 5.78
C PRO A 124 -10.36 9.01 5.49
N ILE A 125 -10.76 10.28 5.32
CA ILE A 125 -12.14 10.67 5.03
C ILE A 125 -12.56 10.12 3.67
N PHE A 126 -11.72 10.30 2.63
CA PHE A 126 -11.98 9.74 1.31
C PHE A 126 -12.04 8.21 1.32
N SER A 127 -11.18 7.55 2.09
CA SER A 127 -11.18 6.09 2.24
C SER A 127 -12.48 5.60 2.88
N VAL A 128 -12.98 6.29 3.90
CA VAL A 128 -14.27 6.00 4.54
C VAL A 128 -15.42 6.20 3.56
N ILE A 129 -15.44 7.31 2.83
CA ILE A 129 -16.48 7.58 1.80
C ILE A 129 -16.48 6.47 0.74
N LEU A 130 -15.31 6.08 0.23
CA LEU A 130 -15.18 4.99 -0.73
C LEU A 130 -15.65 3.66 -0.16
N ALA A 131 -15.35 3.35 1.10
CA ALA A 131 -15.84 2.13 1.75
C ALA A 131 -17.38 2.12 1.80
N VAL A 132 -18.02 3.22 2.19
CA VAL A 132 -19.49 3.32 2.23
C VAL A 132 -20.11 3.23 0.84
N VAL A 133 -19.54 3.92 -0.16
CA VAL A 133 -20.13 4.01 -1.50
C VAL A 133 -19.89 2.73 -2.31
N VAL A 134 -18.66 2.19 -2.25
CA VAL A 134 -18.24 1.06 -3.10
C VAL A 134 -18.50 -0.28 -2.41
N LEU A 135 -18.10 -0.44 -1.14
CA LEU A 135 -18.31 -1.69 -0.40
C LEU A 135 -19.69 -1.76 0.25
N LYS A 136 -20.43 -0.65 0.32
CA LYS A 136 -21.76 -0.54 0.97
C LYS A 136 -21.74 -0.92 2.45
N GLU A 137 -20.60 -0.74 3.11
CA GLU A 137 -20.45 -0.99 4.54
C GLU A 137 -21.10 0.15 5.34
N PRO A 138 -22.09 -0.12 6.22
CA PRO A 138 -22.75 0.92 7.00
C PRO A 138 -21.84 1.42 8.11
N LEU A 139 -21.70 2.75 8.23
CA LEU A 139 -20.94 3.36 9.32
C LEU A 139 -21.69 3.26 10.65
N ARG A 140 -20.95 2.88 11.70
CA ARG A 140 -21.48 2.93 13.07
C ARG A 140 -21.66 4.40 13.46
N ARG A 141 -22.75 4.75 14.16
CA ARG A 141 -23.09 6.16 14.52
C ARG A 141 -21.93 6.94 15.16
N TYR A 142 -21.08 6.28 15.95
CA TYR A 142 -19.90 6.90 16.58
C TYR A 142 -18.72 7.15 15.61
N GLN A 143 -18.59 6.38 14.53
CA GLN A 143 -17.59 6.63 13.49
C GLN A 143 -17.93 7.86 12.65
N ILE A 144 -19.22 8.19 12.50
CA ILE A 144 -19.68 9.38 11.77
C ILE A 144 -19.19 10.66 12.46
N VAL A 145 -19.20 10.68 13.80
CA VAL A 145 -18.74 11.85 14.59
C VAL A 145 -17.23 12.03 14.53
N SER A 146 -16.45 10.95 14.37
CA SER A 146 -14.99 11.02 14.24
C SER A 146 -14.51 11.35 12.82
N VAL A 147 -15.39 11.23 11.83
CA VAL A 147 -15.09 11.49 10.40
C VAL A 147 -15.57 12.89 9.97
N ALA A 148 -16.55 13.47 10.68
CA ALA A 148 -17.04 14.84 10.49
C ALA A 148 -16.15 15.88 11.19
#